data_AF-A0A5E4Q9A5-F1
#
_entry.id   AF-A0A5E4Q9A5-F1
#
_cell.length_a   1.000
_cell.length_b   1.000
_cell.length_c   1.000
_cell.angle_alpha   90.00
_cell.angle_beta   90.00
_cell.angle_gamma   90.00
#
_symmetry.space_group_name_H-M   'P 1'
#
loop_
_entity.id
_entity.type
_entity.pdbx_description
1 polymer ?
#
loop_
_entity_poly.entity_id
_entity_poly.type
_entity_poly.pdbx_seq_one_letter_code
_entity_poly.pdbx_strand_id
1 'polypeptide(L)'
;MEEMQKVKERAEKIARDAVAESKSLREPLEAAIIDNKELKRQMSNYDRDKASLAAKTKQLASLEKQFEVLKWEYEVIQVRFDRILVERDELKARFSRAVLEVQQRAALKTALLEAKLKHFEGRDMGPSELHDIMKMKDTQVDDLRYEAARLRKAHDDLLATYEAKLAKLGVPAEELGFKPLKAVAVAGLSPIVGQGPAGLVTRDQI
;
A
#
# COMPACT_ATOMS: atom_id res chain seq x y z
N MET A 1 -15.02 -110.72 44.16
CA MET A 1 -15.51 -110.06 42.94
C MET A 1 -16.26 -108.76 43.26
N GLU A 2 -17.21 -108.77 44.21
CA GLU A 2 -17.99 -107.56 44.59
C GLU A 2 -17.21 -106.45 45.29
N GLU A 3 -16.29 -106.76 46.22
CA GLU A 3 -15.48 -105.73 46.88
C GLU A 3 -14.57 -104.97 45.90
N MET A 4 -14.01 -105.68 44.92
CA MET A 4 -13.18 -105.09 43.88
C MET A 4 -14.00 -104.22 42.93
N GLN A 5 -15.27 -104.54 42.69
CA GLN A 5 -16.21 -103.66 41.98
C GLN A 5 -16.54 -102.39 42.79
N LYS A 6 -16.81 -102.50 44.11
CA LYS A 6 -17.05 -101.34 44.98
C LYS A 6 -15.85 -100.38 45.06
N VAL A 7 -14.63 -100.91 45.14
CA VAL A 7 -13.40 -100.09 45.12
C VAL A 7 -13.24 -99.39 43.77
N LYS A 8 -13.52 -100.10 42.67
CA LYS A 8 -13.49 -99.54 41.31
C LYS A 8 -14.53 -98.43 41.12
N GLU A 9 -15.75 -98.61 41.61
CA GLU A 9 -16.80 -97.57 41.58
C GLU A 9 -16.44 -96.33 42.41
N ARG A 10 -15.87 -96.50 43.60
CA ARG A 10 -15.40 -95.36 44.42
C ARG A 10 -14.25 -94.62 43.75
N ALA A 11 -13.31 -95.33 43.17
CA ALA A 11 -12.20 -94.73 42.41
C ALA A 11 -12.71 -93.97 41.17
N GLU A 12 -13.68 -94.54 40.44
CA GLU A 12 -14.33 -93.85 39.32
C GLU A 12 -15.10 -92.60 39.78
N LYS A 13 -15.79 -92.64 40.91
CA LYS A 13 -16.49 -91.48 41.45
C LYS A 13 -15.52 -90.35 41.81
N ILE A 14 -14.43 -90.66 42.53
CA ILE A 14 -13.40 -89.67 42.88
C ILE A 14 -12.75 -89.10 41.62
N ALA A 15 -12.47 -89.93 40.62
CA ALA A 15 -11.94 -89.46 39.34
C ALA A 15 -12.93 -88.55 38.60
N ARG A 16 -14.23 -88.88 38.60
CA ARG A 16 -15.27 -88.02 38.01
C ARG A 16 -15.41 -86.69 38.75
N ASP A 17 -15.41 -86.72 40.08
CA ASP A 17 -15.52 -85.52 40.92
C ASP A 17 -14.28 -84.61 40.73
N ALA A 18 -13.07 -85.20 40.69
CA ALA A 18 -11.84 -84.46 40.42
C ALA A 18 -11.81 -83.86 38.99
N VAL A 19 -12.34 -84.58 38.00
CA VAL A 19 -12.49 -84.06 36.62
C VAL A 19 -13.53 -82.94 36.57
N ALA A 20 -14.65 -83.07 37.28
CA ALA A 20 -15.69 -82.05 37.34
C ALA A 20 -15.20 -80.77 38.04
N GLU A 21 -14.49 -80.92 39.16
CA GLU A 21 -13.86 -79.81 39.88
C GLU A 21 -12.77 -79.14 39.05
N SER A 22 -11.90 -79.93 38.40
CA SER A 22 -10.90 -79.40 37.47
C SER A 22 -11.53 -78.63 36.31
N LYS A 23 -12.67 -79.11 35.79
CA LYS A 23 -13.40 -78.43 34.72
C LYS A 23 -14.06 -77.13 35.22
N SER A 24 -14.69 -77.18 36.39
CA SER A 24 -15.31 -76.03 37.05
C SER A 24 -14.33 -74.89 37.36
N LEU A 25 -13.06 -75.20 37.61
CA LEU A 25 -12.02 -74.20 37.88
C LEU A 25 -11.31 -73.72 36.60
N ARG A 26 -11.18 -74.61 35.60
CA ARG A 26 -10.50 -74.32 34.35
C ARG A 26 -11.30 -73.40 33.43
N GLU A 27 -12.62 -73.59 33.32
CA GLU A 27 -13.47 -72.76 32.45
C GLU A 27 -13.47 -71.26 32.86
N PRO A 28 -13.64 -70.89 34.15
CA PRO A 28 -13.50 -69.51 34.60
C PRO A 28 -12.10 -68.95 34.39
N LEU A 29 -11.06 -69.78 34.55
CA LEU A 29 -9.69 -69.37 34.34
C LEU A 29 -9.41 -69.08 32.86
N GLU A 30 -9.88 -69.94 31.95
CA GLU A 30 -9.75 -69.72 30.50
C GLU A 30 -10.54 -68.48 30.06
N ALA A 31 -11.75 -68.25 30.58
CA ALA A 31 -12.52 -67.04 30.33
C ALA A 31 -11.78 -65.78 30.82
N ALA A 32 -11.28 -65.79 32.06
CA ALA A 32 -10.52 -64.66 32.62
C ALA A 32 -9.22 -64.38 31.84
N ILE A 33 -8.57 -65.41 31.28
CA ILE A 33 -7.39 -65.24 30.42
C ILE A 33 -7.77 -64.56 29.10
N ILE A 34 -8.89 -64.96 28.49
CA ILE A 34 -9.40 -64.33 27.25
C ILE A 34 -9.74 -62.86 27.51
N ASP A 35 -10.47 -62.58 28.59
CA ASP A 35 -10.84 -61.21 28.96
C ASP A 35 -9.59 -60.36 29.25
N ASN A 36 -8.59 -60.91 29.94
CA ASN A 36 -7.34 -60.20 30.20
C ASN A 36 -6.58 -59.86 28.91
N LYS A 37 -6.59 -60.78 27.92
CA LYS A 37 -5.99 -60.52 26.61
C LYS A 37 -6.73 -59.41 25.87
N GLU A 38 -8.05 -59.42 25.90
CA GLU A 38 -8.87 -58.41 25.24
C GLU A 38 -8.70 -57.03 25.92
N LEU A 39 -8.74 -56.97 27.25
CA LEU A 39 -8.48 -55.73 27.99
C LEU A 39 -7.09 -55.15 27.70
N LYS A 40 -6.05 -56.00 27.60
CA LYS A 40 -4.70 -55.56 27.18
C LYS A 40 -4.68 -54.99 25.77
N ARG A 41 -5.43 -55.59 24.84
CA ARG A 41 -5.57 -55.08 23.47
C ARG A 41 -6.28 -53.72 23.46
N GLN A 42 -7.35 -53.57 24.23
CA GLN A 42 -8.08 -52.31 24.36
C GLN A 42 -7.23 -51.20 24.98
N MET A 43 -6.45 -51.51 26.03
CA MET A 43 -5.52 -50.55 26.63
C MET A 43 -4.49 -50.04 25.63
N SER A 44 -3.90 -50.93 24.83
CA SER A 44 -2.93 -50.54 23.79
C SER A 44 -3.57 -49.62 22.73
N ASN A 45 -4.80 -49.91 22.31
CA ASN A 45 -5.54 -49.05 21.39
C ASN A 45 -5.83 -47.67 22.02
N TYR A 46 -6.28 -47.65 23.26
CA TYR A 46 -6.55 -46.40 23.99
C TYR A 46 -5.29 -45.53 24.13
N ASP A 47 -4.14 -46.12 24.44
CA ASP A 47 -2.88 -45.38 24.53
C ASP A 47 -2.47 -44.79 23.17
N ARG A 48 -2.70 -45.52 22.08
CA ARG A 48 -2.48 -45.03 20.70
C ARG A 48 -3.42 -43.88 20.34
N ASP A 49 -4.69 -43.99 20.68
CA ASP A 49 -5.69 -42.96 20.42
C ASP A 49 -5.41 -41.70 21.23
N LYS A 50 -5.03 -41.86 22.51
CA LYS A 50 -4.61 -40.76 23.39
C LYS A 50 -3.39 -40.02 22.83
N ALA A 51 -2.40 -40.74 22.32
CA ALA A 51 -1.23 -40.13 21.68
C ALA A 51 -1.62 -39.37 20.40
N SER A 52 -2.50 -39.95 19.59
CA SER A 52 -3.02 -39.33 18.36
C SER A 52 -3.82 -38.06 18.66
N LEU A 53 -4.67 -38.09 19.69
CA LEU A 53 -5.44 -36.95 20.15
C LEU A 53 -4.53 -35.82 20.65
N ALA A 54 -3.49 -36.14 21.42
CA ALA A 54 -2.51 -35.15 21.87
C ALA A 54 -1.79 -34.47 20.69
N ALA A 55 -1.40 -35.24 19.67
CA ALA A 55 -0.80 -34.69 18.45
C ALA A 55 -1.76 -33.77 17.69
N LYS A 56 -3.03 -34.18 17.54
CA LYS A 56 -4.07 -33.38 16.88
C LYS A 56 -4.42 -32.11 17.64
N THR A 57 -4.44 -32.16 18.96
CA THR A 57 -4.68 -30.99 19.81
C THR A 57 -3.58 -29.95 19.64
N LYS A 58 -2.31 -30.38 19.57
CA LYS A 58 -1.19 -29.48 19.28
C LYS A 58 -1.28 -28.88 17.87
N GLN A 59 -1.66 -29.70 16.89
CA GLN A 59 -1.85 -29.23 15.51
C GLN A 59 -2.96 -28.17 15.44
N LEU A 60 -4.08 -28.40 16.12
CA LEU A 60 -5.21 -27.48 16.19
C LEU A 60 -4.80 -26.13 16.81
N ALA A 61 -4.11 -26.15 17.95
CA ALA A 61 -3.62 -24.92 18.60
C ALA A 61 -2.68 -24.10 17.69
N SER A 62 -1.84 -24.79 16.89
CA SER A 62 -0.98 -24.12 15.90
C SER A 62 -1.80 -23.48 14.77
N LEU A 63 -2.79 -24.19 14.25
CA LEU A 63 -3.67 -23.68 13.19
C LEU A 63 -4.52 -22.50 13.68
N GLU A 64 -5.05 -22.55 14.90
CA GLU A 64 -5.81 -21.44 15.49
C GLU A 64 -4.97 -20.18 15.58
N LYS A 65 -3.71 -20.30 16.02
CA LYS A 65 -2.79 -19.14 16.06
C LYS A 65 -2.50 -18.58 14.66
N GLN A 66 -2.31 -19.45 13.66
CA GLN A 66 -2.11 -19.00 12.27
C GLN A 66 -3.37 -18.33 11.71
N PHE A 67 -4.55 -18.85 12.03
CA PHE A 67 -5.82 -18.29 11.60
C PHE A 67 -6.03 -16.88 12.16
N GLU A 68 -5.75 -16.65 13.44
CA GLU A 68 -5.87 -15.31 14.03
C GLU A 68 -4.90 -14.30 13.38
N VAL A 69 -3.67 -14.72 13.08
CA VAL A 69 -2.71 -13.86 12.35
C VAL A 69 -3.24 -13.53 10.96
N LEU A 70 -3.69 -14.53 10.21
CA LEU A 70 -4.18 -14.34 8.85
C LEU A 70 -5.44 -13.47 8.80
N LYS A 71 -6.32 -13.61 9.81
CA LYS A 71 -7.51 -12.78 9.97
C LYS A 71 -7.13 -11.31 10.19
N TRP A 72 -6.16 -11.05 11.07
CA TRP A 72 -5.68 -9.69 11.30
C TRP A 72 -5.02 -9.10 10.05
N GLU A 73 -4.19 -9.87 9.35
CA GLU A 73 -3.58 -9.45 8.08
C GLU A 73 -4.64 -9.11 7.02
N TYR A 74 -5.69 -9.91 6.93
CA TYR A 74 -6.83 -9.66 6.05
C TYR A 74 -7.53 -8.34 6.39
N GLU A 75 -7.86 -8.11 7.66
CA GLU A 75 -8.50 -6.86 8.10
C GLU A 75 -7.62 -5.63 7.79
N VAL A 76 -6.31 -5.72 8.03
CA VAL A 76 -5.36 -4.63 7.70
C VAL A 76 -5.31 -4.36 6.21
N ILE A 77 -5.26 -5.41 5.38
CA ILE A 77 -5.23 -5.27 3.92
C ILE A 77 -6.53 -4.65 3.41
N GLN A 78 -7.67 -5.05 3.97
CA GLN A 78 -8.98 -4.53 3.58
C GLN A 78 -9.09 -3.03 3.85
N VAL A 79 -8.68 -2.57 5.04
CA VAL A 79 -8.66 -1.13 5.37
C VAL A 79 -7.73 -0.35 4.41
N ARG A 80 -6.57 -0.90 4.08
CA ARG A 80 -5.64 -0.27 3.11
C ARG A 80 -6.25 -0.19 1.71
N PHE A 81 -6.93 -1.25 1.28
CA PHE A 81 -7.60 -1.30 -0.01
C PHE A 81 -8.69 -0.24 -0.13
N ASP A 82 -9.54 -0.13 0.89
CA ASP A 82 -10.63 0.87 0.92
C ASP A 82 -10.08 2.30 0.84
N ARG A 83 -8.98 2.58 1.55
CA ARG A 83 -8.29 3.88 1.45
C ARG A 83 -7.78 4.17 0.03
N ILE A 84 -7.12 3.19 -0.61
CA ILE A 84 -6.60 3.35 -1.97
C ILE A 84 -7.74 3.56 -2.98
N LEU A 85 -8.89 2.91 -2.79
CA LEU A 85 -10.07 3.14 -3.63
C LEU A 85 -10.54 4.60 -3.55
N VAL A 86 -10.63 5.16 -2.34
CA VAL A 86 -11.01 6.56 -2.14
C VAL A 86 -10.00 7.50 -2.79
N GLU A 87 -8.70 7.29 -2.56
CA GLU A 87 -7.63 8.11 -3.14
C GLU A 87 -7.65 8.07 -4.69
N ARG A 88 -7.90 6.89 -5.27
CA ARG A 88 -8.07 6.73 -6.73
C ARG A 88 -9.27 7.54 -7.25
N ASP A 89 -10.40 7.44 -6.57
CA ASP A 89 -11.64 8.10 -7.02
C ASP A 89 -11.55 9.62 -6.90
N GLU A 90 -10.92 10.11 -5.83
CA GLU A 90 -10.58 11.53 -5.71
C GLU A 90 -9.66 12.00 -6.83
N LEU A 91 -8.59 11.24 -7.13
CA LEU A 91 -7.65 11.60 -8.18
C LEU A 91 -8.36 11.66 -9.55
N LYS A 92 -9.22 10.68 -9.83
CA LYS A 92 -10.03 10.64 -11.05
C LYS A 92 -10.96 11.86 -11.15
N ALA A 93 -11.62 12.23 -10.06
CA ALA A 93 -12.49 13.40 -10.03
C ALA A 93 -11.71 14.71 -10.25
N ARG A 94 -10.54 14.86 -9.60
CA ARG A 94 -9.66 16.02 -9.78
C ARG A 94 -9.14 16.13 -11.20
N PHE A 95 -8.73 15.02 -11.80
CA PHE A 95 -8.28 14.97 -13.18
C PHE A 95 -9.39 15.42 -14.15
N SER A 96 -10.60 14.86 -14.02
CA SER A 96 -11.74 15.27 -14.86
C SER A 96 -12.05 16.76 -14.72
N ARG A 97 -12.01 17.31 -13.50
CA ARG A 97 -12.20 18.75 -13.27
C ARG A 97 -11.12 19.59 -13.95
N ALA A 98 -9.86 19.22 -13.77
CA ALA A 98 -8.73 19.94 -14.36
C ALA A 98 -8.79 19.95 -15.90
N VAL A 99 -9.14 18.81 -16.52
CA VAL A 99 -9.31 18.70 -17.97
C VAL A 99 -10.43 19.65 -18.45
N LEU A 100 -11.59 19.64 -17.79
CA LEU A 100 -12.70 20.52 -18.14
C LEU A 100 -12.31 22.00 -18.00
N GLU A 101 -11.61 22.36 -16.94
CA GLU A 101 -11.18 23.74 -16.73
C GLU A 101 -10.20 24.21 -17.82
N VAL A 102 -9.23 23.38 -18.19
CA VAL A 102 -8.28 23.68 -19.28
C VAL A 102 -9.02 23.81 -20.61
N GLN A 103 -9.96 22.90 -20.91
CA GLN A 103 -10.78 22.96 -22.11
C GLN A 103 -11.61 24.25 -22.17
N GLN A 104 -12.27 24.63 -21.06
CA GLN A 104 -13.05 25.86 -20.97
C GLN A 104 -12.20 27.12 -21.18
N ARG A 105 -11.03 27.18 -20.51
CA ARG A 105 -10.08 28.30 -20.68
C ARG A 105 -9.57 28.41 -22.10
N ALA A 106 -9.23 27.28 -22.73
CA ALA A 106 -8.78 27.24 -24.12
C ALA A 106 -9.90 27.70 -25.06
N ALA A 107 -11.12 27.17 -24.92
CA ALA A 107 -12.26 27.55 -25.74
C ALA A 107 -12.59 29.04 -25.63
N LEU A 108 -12.59 29.61 -24.42
CA LEU A 108 -12.80 31.04 -24.19
C LEU A 108 -11.71 31.87 -24.86
N LYS A 109 -10.43 31.47 -24.73
CA LYS A 109 -9.30 32.17 -25.36
C LYS A 109 -9.43 32.16 -26.88
N THR A 110 -9.78 31.02 -27.47
CA THR A 110 -10.02 30.90 -28.92
C THR A 110 -11.14 31.83 -29.36
N ALA A 111 -12.30 31.80 -28.69
CA ALA A 111 -13.43 32.67 -29.03
C ALA A 111 -13.08 34.17 -28.94
N LEU A 112 -12.29 34.56 -27.94
CA LEU A 112 -11.87 35.95 -27.75
C LEU A 112 -10.86 36.39 -28.82
N LEU A 113 -9.98 35.48 -29.26
CA LEU A 113 -9.06 35.74 -30.37
C LEU A 113 -9.82 35.87 -31.69
N GLU A 114 -10.80 35.00 -31.97
CA GLU A 114 -11.67 35.11 -33.15
C GLU A 114 -12.44 36.43 -33.16
N ALA A 115 -12.99 36.86 -32.02
CA ALA A 115 -13.70 38.14 -31.91
C ALA A 115 -12.77 39.34 -32.16
N LYS A 116 -11.55 39.32 -31.60
CA LYS A 116 -10.54 40.36 -31.87
C LYS A 116 -10.15 40.40 -33.34
N LEU A 117 -9.91 39.23 -33.93
CA LEU A 117 -9.56 39.11 -35.34
C LEU A 117 -10.65 39.72 -36.22
N LYS A 118 -11.92 39.34 -36.01
CA LYS A 118 -13.07 39.93 -36.72
C LYS A 118 -13.17 41.45 -36.56
N HIS A 119 -12.92 41.97 -35.35
CA HIS A 119 -12.93 43.41 -35.11
C HIS A 119 -11.81 44.14 -35.87
N PHE A 120 -10.63 43.52 -36.02
CA PHE A 120 -9.54 44.07 -36.81
C PHE A 120 -9.76 43.91 -38.33
N GLU A 121 -10.32 42.78 -38.78
CA GLU A 121 -10.70 42.55 -40.19
C GLU A 121 -11.80 43.50 -40.65
N GLY A 122 -12.72 43.90 -39.76
CA GLY A 122 -13.79 44.87 -40.04
C GLY A 122 -13.36 46.34 -39.99
N ARG A 123 -12.07 46.62 -39.75
CA ARG A 123 -11.50 47.96 -39.62
C ARG A 123 -10.53 48.21 -40.76
N ASP A 124 -10.99 48.92 -41.80
CA ASP A 124 -10.08 49.57 -42.76
C ASP A 124 -9.35 50.71 -42.03
N MET A 125 -8.29 50.37 -41.31
CA MET A 125 -7.44 51.33 -40.60
C MET A 125 -6.46 51.94 -41.60
N GLY A 126 -6.42 53.27 -41.64
CA GLY A 126 -5.48 53.98 -42.50
C GLY A 126 -4.02 53.72 -42.08
N PRO A 127 -3.04 53.84 -43.01
CA PRO A 127 -1.63 53.56 -42.73
C PRO A 127 -1.05 54.32 -41.52
N SER A 128 -1.54 55.54 -41.25
CA SER A 128 -1.10 56.36 -40.11
C SER A 128 -1.59 55.82 -38.77
N GLU A 129 -2.85 55.39 -38.68
CA GLU A 129 -3.43 54.86 -37.44
C GLU A 129 -2.79 53.51 -37.08
N LEU A 130 -2.45 52.71 -38.09
CA LEU A 130 -1.72 51.46 -37.91
C LEU A 130 -0.30 51.70 -37.35
N HIS A 131 0.39 52.72 -37.87
CA HIS A 131 1.72 53.13 -37.42
C HIS A 131 1.71 53.62 -35.96
N ASP A 132 0.71 54.41 -35.58
CA ASP A 132 0.59 54.92 -34.20
C ASP A 132 0.29 53.78 -33.21
N ILE A 133 -0.55 52.82 -33.60
CA ILE A 133 -0.81 51.62 -32.79
C ILE A 133 0.46 50.77 -32.66
N MET A 134 1.23 50.58 -33.74
CA MET A 134 2.49 49.84 -33.68
C MET A 134 3.46 50.49 -32.70
N LYS A 135 3.69 51.80 -32.82
CA LYS A 135 4.54 52.55 -31.87
C LYS A 135 4.08 52.42 -30.42
N MET A 136 2.78 52.56 -30.18
CA MET A 136 2.24 52.41 -28.83
C MET A 136 2.46 50.98 -28.30
N LYS A 137 2.30 49.96 -29.16
CA LYS A 137 2.51 48.55 -28.78
C LYS A 137 3.98 48.23 -28.55
N ASP A 138 4.89 48.75 -29.36
CA ASP A 138 6.34 48.59 -29.17
C ASP A 138 6.77 49.20 -27.83
N THR A 139 6.26 50.40 -27.51
CA THR A 139 6.52 51.04 -26.21
C THR A 139 5.98 50.19 -25.05
N GLN A 140 4.77 49.63 -25.17
CA GLN A 140 4.21 48.72 -24.16
C GLN A 140 5.03 47.43 -23.99
N VAL A 141 5.60 46.90 -25.08
CA VAL A 141 6.46 45.73 -25.05
C VAL A 141 7.75 46.03 -24.29
N ASP A 142 8.34 47.21 -24.51
CA ASP A 142 9.57 47.62 -23.83
C ASP A 142 9.35 47.85 -22.33
N ASP A 143 8.23 48.48 -21.95
CA ASP A 143 7.85 48.66 -20.55
C ASP A 143 7.66 47.32 -19.82
N LEU A 144 6.93 46.38 -20.43
CA LEU A 144 6.70 45.05 -19.85
C LEU A 144 8.00 44.23 -19.73
N ARG A 145 8.90 44.35 -20.71
CA ARG A 145 10.23 43.71 -20.65
C ARG A 145 11.06 44.27 -19.50
N TYR A 146 11.04 45.59 -19.30
CA TYR A 146 11.73 46.23 -18.19
C TYR A 146 11.19 45.76 -16.83
N GLU A 147 9.87 45.71 -16.66
CA GLU A 147 9.26 45.22 -15.42
C GLU A 147 9.60 43.76 -15.14
N ALA A 148 9.57 42.90 -16.17
CA ALA A 148 9.94 41.49 -16.02
C ALA A 148 11.40 41.32 -15.60
N ALA A 149 12.32 42.10 -16.20
CA ALA A 149 13.73 42.12 -15.81
C ALA A 149 13.93 42.59 -14.35
N ARG A 150 13.20 43.64 -13.95
CA ARG A 150 13.23 44.17 -12.58
C ARG A 150 12.71 43.16 -11.56
N LEU A 151 11.60 42.49 -11.83
CA LEU A 151 11.02 41.47 -10.95
C LEU A 151 11.94 40.24 -10.83
N ARG A 152 12.52 39.81 -11.94
CA ARG A 152 13.50 38.72 -11.97
C ARG A 152 14.69 39.01 -11.06
N LYS A 153 15.25 40.22 -11.15
CA LYS A 153 16.32 40.63 -10.25
C LYS A 153 15.89 40.57 -8.78
N ALA A 154 14.73 41.16 -8.44
CA ALA A 154 14.24 41.17 -7.07
C ALA A 154 14.05 39.75 -6.50
N HIS A 155 13.59 38.80 -7.34
CA HIS A 155 13.48 37.39 -6.98
C HIS A 155 14.85 36.75 -6.71
N ASP A 156 15.84 36.98 -7.58
CA ASP A 156 17.19 36.43 -7.41
C ASP A 156 17.90 37.03 -6.17
N ASP A 157 17.73 38.33 -5.91
CA ASP A 157 18.22 39.00 -4.71
C ASP A 157 17.57 38.41 -3.44
N LEU A 158 16.25 38.18 -3.46
CA LEU A 158 15.51 37.58 -2.36
C LEU A 158 16.01 36.16 -2.05
N LEU A 159 16.20 35.32 -3.08
CA LEU A 159 16.77 33.98 -2.92
C LEU A 159 18.13 34.03 -2.24
N ALA A 160 19.03 34.91 -2.70
CA ALA A 160 20.35 35.08 -2.11
C ALA A 160 20.28 35.49 -0.62
N THR A 161 19.34 36.38 -0.26
CA THR A 161 19.15 36.76 1.16
C THR A 161 18.63 35.62 2.01
N TYR A 162 17.73 34.77 1.49
CA TYR A 162 17.22 33.61 2.21
C TYR A 162 18.30 32.54 2.39
N GLU A 163 19.06 32.22 1.34
CA GLU A 163 20.20 31.30 1.41
C GLU A 163 21.21 31.77 2.47
N ALA A 164 21.58 33.06 2.46
CA ALA A 164 22.48 33.62 3.46
C ALA A 164 21.91 33.55 4.90
N LYS A 165 20.60 33.68 5.08
CA LYS A 165 19.95 33.63 6.39
C LYS A 165 19.83 32.19 6.91
N LEU A 166 19.52 31.24 6.04
CA LEU A 166 19.48 29.81 6.37
C LEU A 166 20.87 29.29 6.75
N ALA A 167 21.90 29.69 6.00
CA ALA A 167 23.29 29.36 6.31
C ALA A 167 23.69 29.86 7.72
N LYS A 168 23.29 31.08 8.10
CA LYS A 168 23.51 31.63 9.46
C LYS A 168 22.80 30.85 10.56
N LEU A 169 21.68 30.20 10.24
CA LEU A 169 20.91 29.37 11.18
C LEU A 169 21.38 27.90 11.20
N GLY A 170 22.45 27.58 10.48
CA GLY A 170 23.04 26.24 10.45
C GLY A 170 22.40 25.29 9.43
N VAL A 171 21.62 25.80 8.48
CA VAL A 171 21.02 25.01 7.38
C VAL A 171 21.67 25.41 6.06
N PRO A 172 22.64 24.63 5.54
CA PRO A 172 23.33 24.93 4.29
C PRO A 172 22.47 24.65 3.04
N ALA A 173 22.88 25.28 1.93
CA ALA A 173 22.37 25.15 0.56
C ALA A 173 21.87 23.73 0.19
N GLU A 174 22.74 22.80 0.52
CA GLU A 174 22.78 21.41 0.08
C GLU A 174 21.79 20.53 0.86
N GLU A 175 21.38 20.96 2.05
CA GLU A 175 20.49 20.21 2.96
C GLU A 175 19.00 20.48 2.72
N LEU A 176 18.66 21.44 1.85
CA LEU A 176 17.26 21.81 1.56
C LEU A 176 16.46 20.71 0.84
N GLY A 177 17.13 19.74 0.20
CA GLY A 177 16.46 18.65 -0.54
C GLY A 177 15.76 19.09 -1.84
N PHE A 178 15.84 20.38 -2.20
CA PHE A 178 15.39 20.93 -3.47
C PHE A 178 16.33 22.04 -3.92
N LYS A 179 16.34 22.31 -5.23
CA LYS A 179 17.09 23.44 -5.82
C LYS A 179 16.10 24.55 -6.16
N PRO A 180 16.18 25.73 -5.54
CA PRO A 180 15.33 26.86 -5.90
C PRO A 180 15.45 27.16 -7.40
N LEU A 181 14.31 27.35 -8.05
CA LEU A 181 14.29 27.63 -9.48
C LEU A 181 14.78 29.07 -9.70
N LYS A 182 16.03 29.23 -10.12
CA LYS A 182 16.53 30.52 -10.59
C LYS A 182 15.81 30.86 -11.88
N ALA A 183 15.49 32.14 -12.08
CA ALA A 183 14.84 32.54 -13.31
C ALA A 183 15.75 32.18 -14.49
N VAL A 184 15.29 31.29 -15.38
CA VAL A 184 16.05 30.82 -16.55
C VAL A 184 15.74 31.74 -17.73
N ALA A 185 16.74 32.01 -18.58
CA ALA A 185 16.50 32.65 -19.86
C ALA A 185 15.65 31.69 -20.73
N VAL A 186 14.40 32.06 -20.99
CA VAL A 186 13.53 31.28 -21.89
C VAL A 186 14.08 31.39 -23.31
N ALA A 187 14.35 30.25 -23.95
CA ALA A 187 14.84 30.19 -25.32
C ALA A 187 13.93 31.00 -26.27
N GLY A 188 14.50 31.96 -26.99
CA GLY A 188 13.78 32.86 -27.91
C GLY A 188 13.45 34.25 -27.34
N LEU A 189 13.58 34.46 -26.03
CA LEU A 189 13.62 35.78 -25.41
C LEU A 189 15.08 36.09 -25.10
N SER A 190 15.77 36.77 -26.04
CA SER A 190 17.12 37.26 -25.82
C SER A 190 17.22 37.96 -24.45
N PRO A 191 18.30 37.76 -23.68
CA PRO A 191 18.51 38.52 -22.45
C PRO A 191 18.78 39.97 -22.85
N ILE A 192 17.73 40.77 -22.94
CA ILE A 192 17.82 42.20 -23.29
C ILE A 192 17.30 42.96 -22.08
N VAL A 193 18.24 43.45 -21.28
CA VAL A 193 18.45 44.85 -20.89
C VAL A 193 19.69 44.85 -19.98
N GLY A 194 20.62 45.77 -20.24
CA GLY A 194 21.96 45.82 -19.66
C GLY A 194 22.02 45.56 -18.14
N GLN A 195 22.67 44.47 -17.76
CA GLN A 195 23.15 44.30 -16.39
C GLN A 195 24.43 45.12 -16.24
N GLY A 196 24.36 46.24 -15.52
CA GLY A 196 25.56 46.94 -15.08
C GLY A 196 26.43 46.07 -14.16
N PRO A 197 27.68 46.46 -13.85
CA PRO A 197 28.66 45.66 -13.10
C PRO A 197 28.26 45.27 -11.66
N ALA A 198 27.08 45.68 -11.18
CA ALA A 198 26.47 45.29 -9.91
C ALA A 198 25.03 44.74 -10.07
N GLY A 199 24.68 44.26 -11.27
CA GLY A 199 23.36 43.70 -11.58
C GLY A 199 22.21 44.70 -11.60
N LEU A 200 22.46 46.02 -11.70
CA LEU A 200 21.38 47.01 -11.85
C LEU A 200 20.67 46.84 -13.21
N VAL A 201 19.33 46.86 -13.19
CA VAL A 201 18.48 46.89 -14.39
C VAL A 201 18.17 48.35 -14.70
N THR A 202 18.84 48.90 -15.69
CA THR A 202 18.63 50.27 -16.18
C THR A 202 17.73 50.25 -17.41
N ARG A 203 16.83 51.21 -17.59
CA ARG A 203 16.16 51.39 -18.89
C ARG A 203 17.22 51.87 -19.88
N ASP A 204 17.40 51.18 -20.99
CA ASP A 204 18.19 51.73 -22.11
C ASP A 204 17.37 52.89 -22.68
N GLN A 205 17.77 54.12 -22.35
CA GLN A 205 17.28 55.33 -22.99
C GLN A 205 18.00 55.46 -24.33
N ILE A 206 17.29 55.20 -25.43
CA ILE A 206 17.63 55.76 -26.74
C ILE A 206 16.83 57.06 -26.88
#